data_AF-A0A7I8D4F0-F1
#
_entry.id   AF-A0A7I8D4F0-F1
#
_cell.length_a   1.000
_cell.length_b   1.000
_cell.length_c   1.000
_cell.angle_alpha   90.00
_cell.angle_beta   90.00
_cell.angle_gamma   90.00
#
_symmetry.space_group_name_H-M   'P 1'
#
loop_
_entity.id
_entity.type
_entity.pdbx_description
1 polymer ?
#
loop_
_entity_poly.entity_id
_entity_poly.type
_entity_poly.pdbx_seq_one_letter_code
_entity_poly.pdbx_strand_id
1 'polypeptide(L)'
;MGWLIAGIISGVITVVAFAVSITAPVNMANAFAAVALLIATVVLLLRYRKAKGKTSTTVPKPAPKNTPRKRAADLCASVSLWAKHMAGLPMPESAPCYLYLCIDRVVIDRDNTSYDLPISKITDAVVKTETEIRSNYVSSIGGAVAGGMLFGPLGAIVGGRTKKKEDRTIHSYLIFSYDKSGEVDYISFDITHDPKRAKKIVTACKAHQPPRTVHL
;
A
#
# COMPACT_ATOMS: atom_id res chain seq x y z
N MET A 1 -2.87 -2.63 -20.68
CA MET A 1 -1.93 -2.78 -21.81
C MET A 1 -2.41 -2.08 -23.10
N GLY A 2 -3.69 -2.13 -23.49
CA GLY A 2 -4.17 -1.56 -24.77
C GLY A 2 -3.99 -0.05 -24.99
N TRP A 3 -3.94 0.76 -23.92
CA TRP A 3 -3.89 2.23 -24.04
C TRP A 3 -2.51 2.79 -24.45
N LEU A 4 -1.43 2.03 -24.21
CA LEU A 4 -0.08 2.42 -24.63
C LEU A 4 0.12 2.22 -26.13
N ILE A 5 -0.46 1.15 -26.68
CA ILE A 5 -0.37 0.79 -28.09
C ILE A 5 -1.19 1.76 -28.95
N ALA A 6 -2.37 2.17 -28.48
CA ALA A 6 -3.20 3.15 -29.19
C ALA A 6 -2.53 4.54 -29.33
N GLY A 7 -1.76 4.97 -28.32
CA GLY A 7 -1.05 6.26 -28.36
C GLY A 7 0.11 6.27 -29.35
N ILE A 8 0.86 5.16 -29.46
CA ILE A 8 2.00 5.04 -30.39
C ILE A 8 1.48 4.98 -31.83
N ILE A 9 0.43 4.22 -32.09
CA ILE A 9 -0.16 4.09 -33.45
C ILE A 9 -0.74 5.44 -33.91
N SER A 10 -1.43 6.19 -33.03
CA SER A 10 -1.95 7.52 -33.38
C SER A 10 -0.85 8.53 -33.69
N GLY A 11 0.27 8.49 -32.96
CA GLY A 11 1.40 9.41 -33.19
C GLY A 11 2.07 9.16 -34.54
N VAL A 12 2.25 7.89 -34.93
CA VAL A 12 2.85 7.52 -36.21
C VAL A 12 1.96 7.94 -37.38
N ILE A 13 0.64 7.77 -37.28
CA ILE A 13 -0.31 8.17 -38.33
C ILE A 13 -0.29 9.70 -38.56
N THR A 14 -0.17 10.51 -37.50
CA THR A 14 -0.08 11.97 -37.64
C THR A 14 1.20 12.45 -38.31
N VAL A 15 2.34 11.78 -38.07
CA VAL A 15 3.62 12.14 -38.70
C VAL A 15 3.61 11.80 -40.19
N VAL A 16 3.01 10.66 -40.56
CA VAL A 16 2.87 10.26 -41.97
C VAL A 16 1.92 11.19 -42.73
N ALA A 17 0.78 11.57 -42.14
CA ALA A 17 -0.14 12.52 -42.75
C ALA A 17 0.48 13.92 -42.94
N PHE A 18 1.29 14.37 -41.97
CA PHE A 18 2.00 15.64 -42.06
C PHE A 18 3.05 15.64 -43.18
N ALA A 19 3.80 14.54 -43.36
CA ALA A 19 4.77 14.41 -44.45
C ALA A 19 4.12 14.46 -45.85
N VAL A 20 2.93 13.87 -46.00
CA VAL A 20 2.17 13.89 -47.26
C VAL A 20 1.61 15.28 -47.57
N SER A 21 1.32 16.12 -46.56
CA SER A 21 0.88 17.50 -46.78
C SER A 21 1.98 18.46 -47.23
N ILE A 22 3.26 18.11 -47.11
CA ILE A 22 4.39 18.97 -47.51
C ILE A 22 4.65 18.86 -49.03
N THR A 23 4.19 17.80 -49.70
CA THR A 23 4.41 17.57 -51.14
C THR A 23 3.29 18.10 -52.04
N ALA A 24 2.17 18.58 -51.49
CA ALA A 24 1.08 19.18 -52.24
C ALA A 24 1.25 20.71 -52.38
N PRO A 25 0.81 21.33 -53.50
CA PRO A 25 0.86 22.78 -53.64
C PRO A 25 0.01 23.43 -52.53
N VAL A 26 0.61 24.38 -51.81
CA VAL A 26 0.00 25.07 -50.66
C VAL A 26 -1.11 26.02 -51.13
N ASN A 27 -2.28 25.47 -51.44
CA ASN A 27 -3.49 26.27 -51.58
C ASN A 27 -3.90 26.77 -50.19
N MET A 28 -4.38 28.03 -50.11
CA MET A 28 -4.79 28.64 -48.83
C MET A 28 -5.75 27.74 -48.03
N ALA A 29 -6.64 27.00 -48.70
CA ALA A 29 -7.53 26.03 -48.07
C ALA A 29 -6.79 24.89 -47.32
N ASN A 30 -5.69 24.38 -47.88
CA ASN A 30 -4.90 23.30 -47.29
C ASN A 30 -4.06 23.80 -46.11
N ALA A 31 -3.59 25.05 -46.16
CA ALA A 31 -2.89 25.68 -45.05
C ALA A 31 -3.80 25.84 -43.82
N PHE A 32 -5.05 26.28 -44.01
CA PHE A 32 -6.04 26.34 -42.92
C PHE A 32 -6.35 24.95 -42.35
N ALA A 33 -6.48 23.94 -43.21
CA ALA A 33 -6.72 22.56 -42.77
C ALA A 33 -5.56 21.99 -41.94
N ALA A 34 -4.31 22.27 -42.32
CA ALA A 34 -3.13 21.83 -41.58
C ALA A 34 -3.05 22.48 -40.18
N VAL A 35 -3.33 23.78 -40.08
CA VAL A 35 -3.35 24.50 -38.79
C VAL A 35 -4.47 23.97 -37.89
N ALA A 36 -5.65 23.68 -38.43
CA ALA A 36 -6.75 23.09 -37.67
C ALA A 36 -6.40 21.70 -37.10
N LEU A 37 -5.68 20.86 -37.85
CA LEU A 37 -5.20 19.56 -37.39
C LEU A 37 -4.14 19.69 -36.27
N LEU A 38 -3.22 20.66 -36.38
CA LEU A 38 -2.25 20.95 -35.30
C LEU A 38 -2.95 21.39 -34.01
N ILE A 39 -3.99 22.24 -34.11
CA ILE A 39 -4.76 22.65 -32.92
C ILE A 39 -5.52 21.46 -32.33
N ALA A 40 -6.16 20.64 -33.15
CA ALA A 40 -6.90 19.45 -32.71
C ALA A 40 -5.99 18.44 -31.99
N THR A 41 -4.78 18.20 -32.49
CA THR A 41 -3.80 17.30 -31.85
C THR A 41 -3.31 17.84 -30.51
N VAL A 42 -3.05 19.15 -30.40
CA VAL A 42 -2.69 19.79 -29.13
C VAL A 42 -3.83 19.67 -28.11
N VAL A 43 -5.08 19.89 -28.51
CA VAL A 43 -6.26 19.73 -27.63
C VAL A 43 -6.41 18.28 -27.18
N LEU A 44 -6.21 17.31 -28.07
CA LEU A 44 -6.31 15.89 -27.75
C LEU A 44 -5.20 15.45 -26.79
N LEU A 45 -3.98 15.98 -26.94
CA LEU A 45 -2.87 15.79 -25.98
C LEU A 45 -3.18 16.40 -24.61
N LEU A 46 -3.77 17.59 -24.55
CA LEU A 46 -4.17 18.21 -23.28
C LEU A 46 -5.27 17.41 -22.57
N ARG A 47 -6.25 16.88 -23.31
CA ARG A 47 -7.28 15.98 -22.78
C ARG A 47 -6.69 14.66 -22.29
N TYR A 48 -5.73 14.09 -23.03
CA TYR A 48 -5.01 12.89 -22.64
C TYR A 48 -4.16 13.10 -21.38
N ARG A 49 -3.50 14.26 -21.24
CA ARG A 49 -2.78 14.65 -20.01
C ARG A 49 -3.72 14.79 -18.82
N LYS A 50 -4.92 15.37 -19.00
CA LYS A 50 -5.94 15.45 -17.93
C LYS A 50 -6.49 14.06 -17.55
N ALA A 51 -6.56 13.12 -18.49
CA ALA A 51 -6.92 11.73 -18.23
C ALA A 51 -5.82 10.97 -17.46
N LYS A 52 -4.53 11.15 -17.81
CA LYS A 52 -3.40 10.58 -17.05
C LYS A 52 -3.15 11.27 -15.70
N GLY A 53 -3.47 12.55 -15.56
CA GLY A 53 -3.43 13.28 -14.29
C GLY A 53 -4.41 12.76 -13.23
N LYS A 54 -5.32 11.84 -13.61
CA LYS A 54 -6.18 11.06 -12.72
C LYS A 54 -5.72 9.60 -12.60
N THR A 55 -4.42 9.36 -12.55
CA THR A 55 -3.88 8.18 -11.85
C THR A 55 -3.69 8.63 -10.40
N SER A 56 -4.78 8.84 -9.66
CA SER A 56 -5.25 7.82 -8.73
C SER A 56 -4.14 7.36 -7.78
N THR A 57 -3.61 8.28 -6.98
CA THR A 57 -3.59 8.04 -5.52
C THR A 57 -5.02 8.17 -5.01
N THR A 58 -5.95 7.39 -5.54
CA THR A 58 -7.14 7.05 -4.76
C THR A 58 -6.62 6.05 -3.75
N VAL A 59 -6.48 6.50 -2.51
CA VAL A 59 -6.64 5.60 -1.37
C VAL A 59 -7.95 4.87 -1.66
N PRO A 60 -7.95 3.52 -1.82
CA PRO A 60 -9.19 2.80 -1.96
C PRO A 60 -9.98 3.11 -0.69
N LYS A 61 -11.05 3.90 -0.82
CA LYS A 61 -12.09 4.00 0.21
C LYS A 61 -12.70 2.60 0.25
N PRO A 62 -12.46 1.82 1.30
CA PRO A 62 -12.97 0.46 1.31
C PRO A 62 -14.49 0.52 1.46
N ALA A 63 -15.16 -0.21 0.57
CA ALA A 63 -16.54 -0.64 0.75
C ALA A 63 -16.59 -2.11 0.29
N PRO A 64 -17.10 -2.99 1.17
CA PRO A 64 -18.43 -3.51 0.90
C PRO A 64 -19.36 -3.47 2.13
N LYS A 65 -20.60 -3.04 1.88
CA LYS A 65 -21.92 -3.22 2.54
C LYS A 65 -22.13 -3.25 4.07
N ASN A 66 -21.10 -3.36 4.92
CA ASN A 66 -21.18 -3.06 6.36
C ASN A 66 -20.19 -1.95 6.66
N THR A 67 -20.68 -0.77 7.07
CA THR A 67 -19.79 0.35 7.37
C THR A 67 -18.82 -0.07 8.50
N PRO A 68 -17.53 0.29 8.43
CA PRO A 68 -16.54 -0.13 9.42
C PRO A 68 -16.91 0.26 10.87
N ARG A 69 -17.79 1.25 11.01
CA ARG A 69 -18.38 1.69 12.27
C ARG A 69 -19.43 0.73 12.84
N LYS A 70 -20.26 0.10 11.99
CA LYS A 70 -21.21 -0.94 12.43
C LYS A 70 -20.44 -2.18 12.89
N ARG A 71 -19.49 -2.65 12.09
CA ARG A 71 -18.69 -3.84 12.42
C ARG A 71 -17.80 -3.64 13.65
N ALA A 72 -17.26 -2.44 13.86
CA ALA A 72 -16.58 -2.11 15.12
C ALA A 72 -17.51 -2.18 16.33
N ALA A 73 -18.77 -1.76 16.20
CA ALA A 73 -19.76 -1.85 17.26
C ALA A 73 -20.18 -3.31 17.52
N ASP A 74 -20.41 -4.09 16.46
CA ASP A 74 -20.77 -5.51 16.56
C ASP A 74 -19.67 -6.34 17.23
N LEU A 75 -18.40 -5.98 16.99
CA LEU A 75 -17.23 -6.62 17.59
C LEU A 75 -16.85 -6.03 18.96
N CYS A 76 -17.56 -5.00 19.45
CA CYS A 76 -17.19 -4.23 20.63
C CYS A 76 -15.73 -3.75 20.58
N ALA A 77 -15.25 -3.40 19.39
CA ALA A 77 -13.86 -3.04 19.16
C ALA A 77 -13.54 -1.69 19.80
N SER A 78 -12.53 -1.68 20.68
CA SER A 78 -12.04 -0.47 21.33
C SER A 78 -11.33 0.46 20.35
N VAL A 79 -10.63 -0.12 19.37
CA VAL A 79 -9.90 0.63 18.35
C VAL A 79 -10.10 -0.02 16.98
N SER A 80 -10.39 0.82 15.98
CA SER A 80 -10.42 0.43 14.56
C SER A 80 -9.33 1.18 13.78
N LEU A 81 -8.56 0.46 12.97
CA LEU A 81 -7.48 1.00 12.14
C LEU A 81 -7.62 0.50 10.70
N TRP A 82 -7.45 1.41 9.73
CA TRP A 82 -7.29 1.04 8.33
C TRP A 82 -5.82 0.85 8.02
N ALA A 83 -5.46 -0.25 7.37
CA ALA A 83 -4.09 -0.57 7.00
C ALA A 83 -4.03 -1.40 5.71
N LYS A 84 -2.84 -1.53 5.12
CA LYS A 84 -2.64 -2.44 3.98
C LYS A 84 -1.85 -3.67 4.44
N HIS A 85 -2.32 -4.85 4.09
CA HIS A 85 -1.59 -6.08 4.36
C HIS A 85 -0.26 -6.11 3.59
N MET A 86 0.80 -6.55 4.25
CA MET A 86 2.12 -6.71 3.63
C MET A 86 2.52 -8.19 3.58
N ALA A 87 2.45 -8.91 4.71
CA ALA A 87 2.83 -10.32 4.79
C ALA A 87 2.18 -11.03 5.99
N GLY A 88 2.16 -12.37 5.95
CA GLY A 88 1.77 -13.23 7.07
C GLY A 88 0.38 -13.86 6.99
N LEU A 89 -0.47 -13.39 6.07
CA LEU A 89 -1.80 -13.95 5.85
C LEU A 89 -1.98 -14.38 4.39
N PRO A 90 -2.87 -15.35 4.11
CA PRO A 90 -3.17 -15.79 2.74
C PRO A 90 -4.07 -14.77 2.02
N MET A 91 -3.54 -13.54 1.87
CA MET A 91 -4.19 -12.46 1.14
C MET A 91 -3.16 -11.69 0.30
N PRO A 92 -3.59 -10.97 -0.75
CA PRO A 92 -2.67 -10.24 -1.61
C PRO A 92 -1.83 -9.21 -0.85
N GLU A 93 -0.63 -8.94 -1.36
CA GLU A 93 0.22 -7.85 -0.86
C GLU A 93 -0.42 -6.47 -1.15
N SER A 94 -0.17 -5.48 -0.30
CA SER A 94 -0.66 -4.09 -0.37
C SER A 94 -2.17 -3.93 -0.29
N ALA A 95 -2.85 -4.96 0.18
CA ALA A 95 -4.26 -5.10 -0.02
C ALA A 95 -5.01 -4.49 1.19
N PRO A 96 -6.02 -3.63 0.98
CA PRO A 96 -6.61 -2.82 2.05
C PRO A 96 -7.42 -3.69 3.01
N CYS A 97 -7.24 -3.48 4.31
CA CYS A 97 -7.89 -4.23 5.37
C CYS A 97 -8.17 -3.34 6.59
N TYR A 98 -9.09 -3.80 7.44
CA TYR A 98 -9.39 -3.18 8.72
C TYR A 98 -8.92 -4.06 9.86
N LEU A 99 -8.24 -3.43 10.81
CA LEU A 99 -7.82 -4.02 12.08
C LEU A 99 -8.77 -3.54 13.16
N TYR A 100 -9.40 -4.47 13.86
CA TYR A 100 -10.27 -4.20 15.01
C TYR A 100 -9.65 -4.83 16.26
N LEU A 101 -9.27 -3.97 17.21
CA LEU A 101 -8.82 -4.41 18.51
C LEU A 101 -10.03 -4.67 19.41
N CYS A 102 -10.25 -5.94 19.75
CA CYS A 102 -11.18 -6.37 20.79
C CYS A 102 -10.41 -6.59 22.11
N ILE A 103 -11.12 -6.94 23.17
CA ILE A 103 -10.54 -7.16 24.51
C ILE A 103 -9.58 -8.37 24.53
N ASP A 104 -9.90 -9.41 23.77
CA ASP A 104 -9.26 -10.73 23.79
C ASP A 104 -8.54 -11.09 22.48
N ARG A 105 -8.85 -10.36 21.39
CA ARG A 105 -8.36 -10.68 20.04
C ARG A 105 -8.25 -9.44 19.16
N VAL A 106 -7.43 -9.55 18.12
CA VAL A 106 -7.33 -8.61 17.02
C VAL A 106 -8.00 -9.24 15.80
N VAL A 107 -9.06 -8.62 15.30
CA VAL A 107 -9.77 -9.08 14.10
C VAL A 107 -9.27 -8.31 12.89
N ILE A 108 -8.79 -9.04 11.89
CA ILE A 108 -8.36 -8.51 10.60
C ILE A 108 -9.46 -8.79 9.59
N ASP A 109 -10.22 -7.77 9.24
CA ASP A 109 -11.35 -7.89 8.35
C ASP A 109 -11.02 -7.35 6.96
N ARG A 110 -11.42 -8.10 5.95
CA ARG A 110 -11.26 -7.74 4.56
C ARG A 110 -12.39 -8.32 3.72
N ASP A 111 -13.22 -7.44 3.17
CA ASP A 111 -14.34 -7.80 2.31
C ASP A 111 -15.23 -8.90 2.93
N ASN A 112 -15.02 -10.17 2.53
CA ASN A 112 -15.75 -11.34 2.99
C ASN A 112 -14.93 -12.30 3.86
N THR A 113 -13.69 -11.97 4.17
CA THR A 113 -12.79 -12.82 4.97
C THR A 113 -12.35 -12.06 6.21
N SER A 114 -12.50 -12.70 7.37
CA SER A 114 -12.05 -12.17 8.65
C SER A 114 -11.09 -13.17 9.28
N TYR A 115 -9.96 -12.68 9.78
CA TYR A 115 -8.96 -13.47 10.49
C TYR A 115 -8.89 -13.00 11.93
N ASP A 116 -9.07 -13.92 12.86
CA ASP A 116 -9.02 -13.62 14.28
C ASP A 116 -7.67 -14.03 14.84
N LEU A 117 -6.95 -13.06 15.41
CA LEU A 117 -5.68 -13.26 16.10
C LEU A 117 -5.90 -13.08 17.61
N PRO A 118 -6.02 -14.16 18.39
CA PRO A 118 -6.14 -14.07 19.84
C PRO A 118 -4.92 -13.37 20.44
N ILE A 119 -5.13 -12.43 21.36
CA ILE A 119 -4.04 -11.69 22.03
C ILE A 119 -3.14 -12.67 22.81
N SER A 120 -3.70 -13.77 23.32
CA SER A 120 -2.95 -14.85 23.99
C SER A 120 -1.89 -15.52 23.12
N LYS A 121 -2.07 -15.52 21.79
CA LYS A 121 -1.09 -16.06 20.85
C LYS A 121 -0.06 -15.02 20.40
N ILE A 122 -0.28 -13.73 20.67
CA ILE A 122 0.63 -12.65 20.27
C ILE A 122 1.84 -12.66 21.21
N THR A 123 3.00 -13.02 20.67
CA THR A 123 4.27 -13.01 21.39
C THR A 123 4.90 -11.61 21.45
N ASP A 124 4.67 -10.78 20.43
CA ASP A 124 5.06 -9.37 20.44
C ASP A 124 4.26 -8.54 19.43
N ALA A 125 4.15 -7.24 19.70
CA ALA A 125 3.54 -6.28 18.77
C ALA A 125 4.38 -5.00 18.73
N VAL A 126 4.80 -4.58 17.54
CA VAL A 126 5.68 -3.42 17.37
C VAL A 126 5.30 -2.57 16.16
N VAL A 127 5.51 -1.26 16.27
CA VAL A 127 5.49 -0.34 15.14
C VAL A 127 6.93 -0.01 14.78
N LYS A 128 7.31 -0.22 13.53
CA LYS A 128 8.65 0.06 12.99
C LYS A 128 8.55 0.81 11.67
N THR A 129 9.44 1.75 11.46
CA THR A 129 9.59 2.48 10.20
C THR A 129 10.42 1.68 9.21
N GLU A 130 10.30 1.99 7.92
CA GLU A 130 11.17 1.42 6.87
C GLU A 130 12.67 1.57 7.21
N THR A 131 13.07 2.73 7.72
CA THR A 131 14.45 2.97 8.14
C THR A 131 14.87 2.08 9.29
N GLU A 132 13.99 1.87 10.28
CA GLU A 132 14.26 0.96 11.40
C GLU A 132 14.27 -0.50 10.96
N ILE A 133 13.40 -0.92 10.03
CA ILE A 133 13.43 -2.29 9.49
C ILE A 133 14.75 -2.53 8.75
N ARG A 134 15.20 -1.54 7.96
CA ARG A 134 16.47 -1.60 7.22
C ARG A 134 17.69 -1.51 8.12
N SER A 135 17.65 -0.73 9.21
CA SER A 135 18.78 -0.62 10.16
C SER A 135 18.82 -1.78 11.15
N ASN A 136 17.67 -2.29 11.58
CA ASN A 136 17.60 -3.46 12.46
C ASN A 136 17.99 -4.76 11.73
N TYR A 137 17.93 -4.78 10.39
CA TYR A 137 18.57 -5.82 9.56
C TYR A 137 20.10 -5.91 9.80
N VAL A 138 20.76 -4.83 10.23
CA VAL A 138 22.22 -4.76 10.41
C VAL A 138 22.68 -4.55 11.87
N SER A 139 21.78 -4.53 12.86
CA SER A 139 22.16 -4.12 14.24
C SER A 139 21.49 -4.84 15.41
N SER A 140 20.89 -6.02 15.26
CA SER A 140 20.45 -6.82 16.42
C SER A 140 21.01 -8.23 16.40
N ILE A 141 22.28 -8.33 16.79
CA ILE A 141 22.83 -9.49 17.51
C ILE A 141 22.43 -9.44 19.00
N GLY A 142 21.85 -8.34 19.48
CA GLY A 142 21.46 -8.17 20.88
C GLY A 142 19.97 -7.82 21.04
N GLY A 143 19.15 -8.84 21.30
CA GLY A 143 17.93 -8.71 22.11
C GLY A 143 16.66 -8.19 21.42
N ALA A 144 15.61 -9.01 21.51
CA ALA A 144 14.20 -8.61 21.55
C ALA A 144 13.43 -8.37 20.23
N VAL A 145 13.80 -9.04 19.14
CA VAL A 145 12.78 -9.59 18.23
C VAL A 145 12.74 -11.08 18.54
N ALA A 146 11.72 -11.53 19.26
CA ALA A 146 11.62 -12.90 19.70
C ALA A 146 11.57 -13.84 18.48
N GLY A 147 12.67 -14.55 18.25
CA GLY A 147 12.88 -15.43 17.10
C GLY A 147 13.64 -14.72 15.99
N GLY A 148 14.78 -15.29 15.58
CA GLY A 148 15.70 -14.76 14.55
C GLY A 148 15.14 -14.68 13.13
N MET A 149 13.88 -14.27 12.97
CA MET A 149 13.25 -14.03 11.69
C MET A 149 13.78 -12.72 11.11
N LEU A 150 14.67 -12.86 10.13
CA LEU A 150 14.68 -11.96 8.98
C LEU A 150 13.22 -11.77 8.57
N PHE A 151 12.72 -10.54 8.45
CA PHE A 151 11.31 -10.23 8.12
C PHE A 151 10.84 -10.79 6.75
N GLY A 152 11.49 -11.81 6.19
CA GLY A 152 11.09 -12.62 5.04
C GLY A 152 10.54 -11.76 3.91
N PRO A 153 9.29 -12.03 3.46
CA PRO A 153 8.58 -11.17 2.52
C PRO A 153 8.59 -9.67 2.86
N LEU A 154 8.30 -9.26 4.11
CA LEU A 154 8.34 -7.84 4.49
C LEU A 154 9.75 -7.24 4.33
N GLY A 155 10.80 -8.00 4.67
CA GLY A 155 12.19 -7.62 4.48
C GLY A 155 12.55 -7.44 3.01
N ALA A 156 12.09 -8.32 2.12
CA ALA A 156 12.27 -8.18 0.67
C ALA A 156 11.51 -6.98 0.10
N ILE A 157 10.28 -6.75 0.58
CA ILE A 157 9.43 -5.61 0.17
C ILE A 157 10.06 -4.28 0.62
N VAL A 158 10.60 -4.20 1.83
CA VAL A 158 11.29 -3.00 2.34
C VAL A 158 12.67 -2.83 1.71
N GLY A 159 13.45 -3.91 1.60
CA GLY A 159 14.81 -3.89 1.03
C GLY A 159 14.86 -3.62 -0.47
N GLY A 160 13.85 -4.08 -1.21
CA GLY A 160 13.71 -3.86 -2.65
C GLY A 160 13.24 -2.46 -3.04
N ARG A 161 12.76 -1.65 -2.09
CA ARG A 161 12.38 -0.26 -2.36
C ARG A 161 13.63 0.59 -2.60
N THR A 162 13.88 0.92 -3.86
CA THR A 162 14.82 1.97 -4.23
C THR A 162 14.24 3.31 -3.81
N LYS A 163 14.88 4.01 -2.86
CA LYS A 163 14.50 5.38 -2.50
C LYS A 163 14.66 6.27 -3.74
N LYS A 164 13.56 6.59 -4.44
CA LYS A 164 13.57 7.72 -5.37
C LYS A 164 13.80 8.97 -4.54
N LYS A 165 14.71 9.84 -4.99
CA LYS A 165 15.21 11.03 -4.28
C LYS A 165 14.11 12.04 -3.89
N GLU A 166 12.87 11.82 -4.31
CA GLU A 166 11.70 12.67 -4.09
C GLU A 166 10.70 12.15 -3.04
N ASP A 167 10.73 10.86 -2.68
CA ASP A 167 9.79 10.32 -1.68
C ASP A 167 10.31 10.58 -0.26
N ARG A 168 9.90 11.74 0.31
CA ARG A 168 10.09 12.07 1.73
C ARG A 168 9.09 11.36 2.67
N THR A 169 8.30 10.42 2.15
CA THR A 169 7.27 9.72 2.92
C THR A 169 7.91 8.69 3.84
N ILE A 170 7.75 8.87 5.15
CA ILE A 170 8.22 7.91 6.15
C ILE A 170 7.21 6.77 6.23
N HIS A 171 7.52 5.64 5.60
CA HIS A 171 6.69 4.46 5.68
C HIS A 171 6.79 3.80 7.06
N SER A 172 5.63 3.53 7.67
CA SER A 172 5.51 2.89 8.99
C SER A 172 4.75 1.59 8.88
N TYR A 173 5.22 0.57 9.59
CA TYR A 173 4.67 -0.78 9.56
C TYR A 173 4.30 -1.23 10.98
N LEU A 174 3.16 -1.89 11.11
CA LEU A 174 2.73 -2.62 12.30
C LEU A 174 3.03 -4.09 12.09
N ILE A 175 3.74 -4.70 13.05
CA ILE A 175 4.15 -6.09 13.00
C ILE A 175 3.64 -6.79 14.25
N PHE A 176 2.90 -7.88 14.06
CA PHE A 176 2.49 -8.81 15.10
C PHE A 176 3.29 -10.08 14.95
N SER A 177 4.01 -10.47 16.00
CA SER A 177 4.60 -11.80 16.12
C SER A 177 3.64 -12.67 16.93
N TYR A 178 3.38 -13.88 16.47
CA TYR A 178 2.44 -14.79 17.11
C TYR A 178 2.90 -16.23 17.06
N ASP A 179 2.47 -17.02 18.03
CA ASP A 179 2.73 -18.45 18.08
C ASP A 179 1.76 -19.22 17.18
N LYS A 180 2.32 -19.93 16.21
CA LYS A 180 1.64 -20.79 15.26
C LYS A 180 2.06 -22.23 15.51
N SER A 181 1.46 -22.83 16.54
CA SER A 181 1.66 -24.25 16.89
C SER A 181 3.11 -24.58 17.29
N GLY A 182 3.76 -23.70 18.05
CA GLY A 182 5.11 -23.86 18.57
C GLY A 182 6.20 -23.14 17.75
N GLU A 183 5.86 -22.56 16.61
CA GLU A 183 6.75 -21.72 15.81
C GLU A 183 6.28 -20.26 15.83
N VAL A 184 7.21 -19.32 15.98
CA VAL A 184 6.90 -17.89 15.89
C VAL A 184 6.74 -17.51 14.43
N ASP A 185 5.53 -17.10 14.04
CA ASP A 185 5.21 -16.52 12.74
C ASP A 185 4.88 -15.02 12.91
N TYR A 186 4.76 -14.27 11.82
CA TYR A 186 4.48 -12.84 11.89
C TYR A 186 3.45 -12.39 10.86
N ILE A 187 2.73 -11.32 11.20
CA ILE A 187 1.80 -10.61 10.31
C ILE A 187 2.21 -9.15 10.29
N SER A 188 2.23 -8.54 9.10
CA SER A 188 2.65 -7.16 8.92
C SER A 188 1.70 -6.34 8.07
N PHE A 189 1.57 -5.07 8.47
CA PHE A 189 0.68 -4.10 7.83
C PHE A 189 1.37 -2.76 7.62
N ASP A 190 1.14 -2.11 6.49
CA ASP A 190 1.50 -0.70 6.26
C ASP A 190 0.44 0.20 6.90
N ILE A 191 0.90 1.02 7.84
CA ILE A 191 0.11 1.95 8.67
C ILE A 191 0.55 3.40 8.47
N THR A 192 1.23 3.72 7.37
CA THR A 192 1.79 5.05 7.08
C THR A 192 0.76 6.18 7.24
N HIS A 193 -0.52 5.89 7.04
CA HIS A 193 -1.61 6.85 7.16
C HIS A 193 -2.06 7.15 8.60
N ASP A 194 -1.94 6.21 9.54
CA ASP A 194 -2.39 6.42 10.93
C ASP A 194 -1.53 5.65 11.97
N PRO A 195 -0.26 6.05 12.15
CA PRO A 195 0.64 5.39 13.10
C PRO A 195 0.25 5.63 14.56
N LYS A 196 -0.49 6.71 14.85
CA LYS A 196 -0.93 7.03 16.22
C LYS A 196 -1.94 6.00 16.73
N ARG A 197 -2.91 5.59 15.89
CA ARG A 197 -3.86 4.52 16.25
C ARG A 197 -3.18 3.16 16.36
N ALA A 198 -2.23 2.86 15.48
CA ALA A 198 -1.47 1.61 15.57
C ALA A 198 -0.71 1.48 16.90
N LYS A 199 -0.11 2.57 17.40
CA LYS A 199 0.54 2.58 18.72
C LYS A 199 -0.43 2.22 19.86
N LYS A 200 -1.69 2.68 19.79
CA LYS A 200 -2.71 2.29 20.79
C LYS A 200 -2.97 0.79 20.77
N ILE A 201 -3.04 0.18 19.59
CA ILE A 201 -3.19 -1.28 19.43
C ILE A 201 -2.01 -2.01 20.05
N VAL A 202 -0.79 -1.56 19.79
CA VAL A 202 0.42 -2.13 20.40
C VAL A 202 0.41 -2.01 21.92
N THR A 203 0.07 -0.84 22.46
CA THR A 203 -0.02 -0.63 23.92
C THR A 203 -1.03 -1.57 24.56
N ALA A 204 -2.20 -1.75 23.93
CA ALA A 204 -3.22 -2.67 24.43
C ALA A 204 -2.76 -4.13 24.38
N CYS A 205 -2.10 -4.56 23.29
CA CYS A 205 -1.57 -5.92 23.19
C CYS A 205 -0.50 -6.19 24.27
N LYS A 206 0.37 -5.20 24.54
CA LYS A 206 1.41 -5.31 25.58
C LYS A 206 0.85 -5.32 27.00
N ALA A 207 -0.25 -4.61 27.25
CA ALA A 207 -0.91 -4.60 28.56
C ALA A 207 -1.48 -5.98 28.94
N HIS A 208 -1.81 -6.81 27.95
CA HIS A 208 -2.31 -8.18 28.16
C HIS A 208 -1.20 -9.25 28.18
N GLN A 209 0.05 -8.88 27.89
CA GLN A 209 1.18 -9.80 28.04
C GLN A 209 1.64 -9.82 29.51
N PRO A 210 1.92 -11.01 30.09
CA PRO A 210 2.55 -11.07 31.40
C PRO A 210 3.89 -10.33 31.36
N PRO A 211 4.31 -9.68 32.47
CA PRO A 211 5.58 -8.96 32.51
C PRO A 211 6.72 -9.91 32.08
N ARG A 212 7.44 -9.53 31.02
CA ARG A 212 8.62 -10.29 30.55
C ARG A 212 9.65 -10.30 31.68
N THR A 213 9.78 -11.43 32.37
CA THR A 213 10.96 -11.72 33.19
C THR A 213 12.15 -11.84 32.24
N VAL A 214 12.95 -10.79 32.21
CA VAL A 214 14.25 -10.78 31.54
C VAL A 214 15.13 -11.73 32.35
N HIS A 215 15.31 -12.96 31.88
CA HIS A 215 16.41 -13.78 32.38
C HIS A 215 17.69 -13.19 31.80
N LEU A 216 18.38 -12.43 32.65
CA LEU A 216 19.76 -11.96 32.48
C LEU A 216 20.73 -13.14 32.42
#